data_AF-A0A377A2E7-F1
#
_entry.id   AF-A0A377A2E7-F1
#
_cell.length_a   1.000
_cell.length_b   1.000
_cell.length_c   1.000
_cell.angle_alpha   90.00
_cell.angle_beta   90.00
_cell.angle_gamma   90.00
#
_symmetry.space_group_name_H-M   'P 1'
#
loop_
_entity.id
_entity.type
_entity.pdbx_description
1 polymer ?
#
loop_
_entity_poly.entity_id
_entity_poly.type
_entity_poly.pdbx_seq_one_letter_code
_entity_poly.pdbx_strand_id
1 'polypeptide(L)'
;MAQNVLAGLTAKMLKEYPGLSVNLVTGIPAPDLIADGLDVVIRVGALQDSSLFSRRLGAMPMVVCAAKKLSHTIRHTGKTRRFE
;
A
#
# COMPACT_ATOMS: atom_id res chain seq x y z
N MET A 1 -2.77 4.58 4.06
CA MET A 1 -3.19 3.19 3.77
C MET A 1 -2.26 2.18 4.41
N ALA A 2 -0.96 2.15 4.04
CA ALA A 2 0.02 1.24 4.63
C ALA A 2 0.05 1.31 6.17
N GLN A 3 0.06 2.52 6.73
CA GLN A 3 -0.01 2.74 8.17
C GLN A 3 -1.22 2.03 8.82
N ASN A 4 -2.42 2.16 8.24
CA ASN A 4 -3.66 1.61 8.84
C ASN A 4 -3.67 0.09 8.90
N VAL A 5 -2.96 -0.58 7.99
CA VAL A 5 -2.88 -2.06 7.95
C VAL A 5 -1.69 -2.54 8.78
N LEU A 6 -0.51 -1.95 8.55
CA LEU A 6 0.73 -2.40 9.17
C LEU A 6 0.78 -2.10 10.66
N ALA A 7 0.32 -0.94 11.12
CA ALA A 7 0.37 -0.60 12.55
C ALA A 7 -0.36 -1.63 13.42
N GLY A 8 -1.54 -2.08 13.00
CA GLY A 8 -2.31 -3.10 13.72
C GLY A 8 -1.65 -4.48 13.71
N LEU A 9 -1.01 -4.86 12.60
CA LEU A 9 -0.26 -6.12 12.50
C LEU A 9 1.01 -6.08 13.34
N THR A 10 1.78 -4.98 13.27
CA THR A 10 2.98 -4.77 14.09
C THR A 10 2.63 -4.84 15.58
N ALA A 11 1.53 -4.21 16.02
CA ALA A 11 1.10 -4.28 17.41
C ALA A 11 0.79 -5.72 17.87
N LYS A 12 0.26 -6.58 16.99
CA LYS A 12 0.05 -8.00 17.28
C LYS A 12 1.37 -8.77 17.34
N MET A 13 2.28 -8.53 16.38
CA MET A 13 3.59 -9.18 16.35
C MET A 13 4.43 -8.85 17.58
N LEU A 14 4.44 -7.60 18.04
CA LEU A 14 5.18 -7.19 19.24
C LEU A 14 4.66 -7.86 20.51
N LYS A 15 3.38 -8.24 20.56
CA LYS A 15 2.80 -9.03 21.66
C LYS A 15 3.21 -10.49 21.59
N GLU A 16 3.26 -11.05 20.39
CA GLU A 16 3.61 -12.46 20.15
C GLU A 16 5.12 -12.71 20.31
N TYR A 17 5.94 -11.70 19.99
CA TYR A 17 7.40 -11.75 20.06
C TYR A 17 7.96 -10.59 20.90
N PRO A 18 8.03 -10.72 22.24
CA PRO A 18 8.42 -9.62 23.13
C PRO A 18 9.85 -9.09 22.96
N GLY A 19 10.75 -9.89 22.37
CA GLY A 19 12.12 -9.49 22.06
C GLY A 19 12.27 -8.78 20.72
N LEU A 20 11.20 -8.65 19.94
CA LEU A 20 11.22 -7.99 18.64
C LEU A 20 11.12 -6.48 18.81
N SER A 21 12.04 -5.75 18.18
CA SER A 21 11.92 -4.31 17.98
C SER A 21 11.57 -4.03 16.52
N VAL A 22 10.58 -3.17 16.27
CA VAL A 22 10.15 -2.80 14.92
C VAL A 22 10.18 -1.30 14.76
N ASN A 23 11.01 -0.82 13.83
CA ASN A 23 10.97 0.56 13.36
C ASN A 23 10.11 0.64 12.09
N LEU A 24 8.85 1.08 12.22
CA LEU A 24 7.92 1.17 11.10
C LEU A 24 8.01 2.54 10.43
N VAL A 25 8.62 2.58 9.24
CA VAL A 25 8.70 3.78 8.40
C VAL A 25 7.69 3.68 7.25
N THR A 26 6.94 4.74 7.00
CA THR A 26 6.00 4.82 5.86
C THR A 26 6.29 6.05 5.03
N GLY A 27 6.47 5.88 3.72
CA GLY A 27 6.78 6.98 2.79
C GLY A 27 6.21 6.74 1.39
N ILE A 28 6.00 7.83 0.66
CA ILE A 28 5.70 7.84 -0.78
C ILE A 28 6.62 8.92 -1.40
N PRO A 29 7.52 8.58 -2.35
CA PRO A 29 7.74 7.27 -2.96
C PRO A 29 8.29 6.21 -1.98
N ALA A 30 8.34 4.95 -2.42
CA ALA A 30 8.85 3.87 -1.57
C ALA A 30 10.33 4.11 -1.21
N PRO A 31 10.73 3.91 0.05
CA PRO A 31 12.11 4.07 0.49
C PRO A 31 13.04 3.03 -0.15
N ASP A 32 14.32 3.37 -0.28
CA ASP A 32 15.33 2.49 -0.83
C ASP A 32 15.81 1.53 0.27
N LEU A 33 15.64 0.23 0.04
CA LEU A 33 15.98 -0.81 1.02
C LEU A 33 17.44 -0.69 1.49
N ILE A 34 18.36 -0.45 0.57
CA ILE A 34 19.81 -0.46 0.83
C ILE A 34 20.25 0.88 1.39
N ALA A 35 19.88 1.99 0.74
CA ALA A 35 20.33 3.32 1.14
C ALA A 35 19.74 3.74 2.51
N ASP A 36 18.51 3.34 2.81
CA ASP A 36 17.83 3.69 4.05
C ASP A 36 18.07 2.66 5.18
N GLY A 37 18.86 1.62 4.93
CA GLY A 37 19.20 0.59 5.92
C GLY A 37 17.97 -0.18 6.42
N LEU A 38 17.03 -0.47 5.51
CA LEU A 38 15.80 -1.20 5.83
C LEU A 38 15.98 -2.69 5.60
N ASP A 39 15.40 -3.52 6.47
CA ASP A 39 15.43 -4.97 6.28
C ASP A 39 14.38 -5.43 5.25
N VAL A 40 13.23 -4.75 5.21
CA VAL A 40 12.07 -5.11 4.38
C VAL A 40 11.33 -3.86 3.91
N VAL A 41 10.97 -3.82 2.63
CA VAL A 41 10.06 -2.81 2.05
C VAL A 41 8.82 -3.48 1.48
N ILE A 42 7.65 -2.96 1.85
CA ILE A 42 6.36 -3.35 1.27
C ILE A 42 5.89 -2.23 0.35
N ARG A 43 5.73 -2.54 -0.94
CA ARG A 43 5.32 -1.58 -1.98
C ARG A 43 4.16 -2.09 -2.82
N VAL A 44 3.44 -1.16 -3.44
CA VAL A 44 2.36 -1.45 -4.39
C VAL A 44 2.83 -1.08 -5.80
N GLY A 45 2.52 -1.92 -6.78
CA GLY A 45 2.89 -1.72 -8.19
C GLY A 45 3.92 -2.71 -8.69
N ALA A 46 4.32 -2.55 -9.95
CA ALA A 46 5.34 -3.41 -10.56
C ALA A 46 6.68 -3.26 -9.84
N LEU A 47 7.36 -4.40 -9.65
CA LEU A 47 8.74 -4.39 -9.19
C LEU A 47 9.62 -4.09 -10.40
N GLN A 48 10.47 -3.06 -10.32
CA GLN A 48 11.52 -2.86 -11.32
C GLN A 48 12.59 -3.93 -11.09
N ASP A 49 13.29 -4.34 -12.15
CA ASP A 49 14.35 -5.34 -12.05
C ASP A 49 15.35 -4.94 -10.97
N SER A 50 15.56 -5.86 -10.05
CA SER A 50 16.38 -5.68 -8.86
C SER A 50 17.02 -7.02 -8.54
N SER A 51 18.26 -6.99 -8.01
CA SER A 51 18.92 -8.18 -7.47
C SER A 51 18.32 -8.63 -6.12
N LEU A 52 17.34 -7.90 -5.58
CA LEU A 52 16.70 -8.21 -4.30
C LEU A 52 15.67 -9.33 -4.46
N PHE A 53 15.62 -10.20 -3.44
CA PHE A 53 14.56 -11.20 -3.34
C PHE A 53 13.22 -10.52 -3.12
N SER A 54 12.20 -10.95 -3.86
CA SER A 54 10.84 -10.43 -3.73
C SER A 54 9.81 -11.55 -3.62
N ARG A 55 8.73 -11.25 -2.89
CA ARG A 55 7.59 -12.16 -2.74
C ARG A 55 6.29 -11.39 -2.93
N ARG A 56 5.42 -11.88 -3.82
CA ARG A 56 4.08 -11.32 -3.99
C ARG A 56 3.23 -11.59 -2.75
N LEU A 57 2.73 -10.54 -2.10
CA LEU A 57 1.85 -10.65 -0.93
C LEU A 57 0.36 -10.73 -1.31
N GLY A 58 -0.02 -10.19 -2.47
CA GLY A 58 -1.41 -10.20 -2.91
C GLY A 58 -1.68 -9.26 -4.08
N ALA A 59 -2.94 -8.86 -4.23
CA ALA A 59 -3.40 -7.84 -5.16
C ALA A 59 -4.29 -6.82 -4.44
N MET A 60 -4.27 -5.58 -4.91
CA MET A 60 -5.10 -4.50 -4.37
C MET A 60 -5.99 -3.97 -5.50
N PRO A 61 -7.20 -4.53 -5.70
CA PRO A 61 -8.12 -4.05 -6.72
C PRO A 61 -8.57 -2.62 -6.39
N MET A 62 -8.45 -1.73 -7.37
CA MET A 62 -8.89 -0.34 -7.26
C MET A 62 -10.33 -0.21 -7.76
N VAL A 63 -11.16 0.53 -7.04
CA VAL A 63 -12.52 0.88 -7.48
C VAL A 63 -12.64 2.39 -7.65
N VAL A 64 -13.35 2.81 -8.70
CA VAL A 64 -13.70 4.22 -8.87
C VAL A 64 -14.86 4.53 -7.94
N CYS A 65 -14.65 5.46 -7.02
CA CYS A 65 -15.67 5.92 -6.09
C CYS A 65 -15.74 7.44 -6.08
N ALA A 66 -16.91 7.97 -5.74
CA ALA A 66 -17.13 9.39 -5.58
C ALA A 66 -18.01 9.62 -4.35
N ALA A 67 -17.83 10.75 -3.67
CA ALA A 67 -18.74 11.16 -2.62
C ALA A 67 -20.17 11.25 -3.18
N LYS A 68 -21.16 10.78 -2.41
CA LYS A 68 -22.57 10.75 -2.83
C LYS A 68 -23.07 12.11 -3.34
N LYS A 69 -22.62 13.20 -2.70
CA LYS A 69 -22.92 14.58 -3.10
C LYS A 69 -22.45 14.94 -4.52
N LEU A 70 -21.32 14.36 -4.97
CA LEU A 70 -20.75 14.60 -6.29
C LEU A 70 -21.43 13.76 -7.39
N SER A 71 -22.07 12.64 -7.01
CA SER A 71 -22.69 11.71 -7.96
C SER A 71 -23.89 12.27 -8.74
N HIS A 72 -24.50 13.36 -8.28
CA HIS A 72 -25.57 14.04 -9.01
C HIS A 72 -25.05 14.89 -10.19
N THR A 73 -23.86 15.48 -10.07
CA THR A 73 -23.27 16.32 -11.13
C THR A 73 -22.75 15.48 -12.30
N ILE A 74 -22.25 14.27 -12.04
CA ILE A 74 -21.66 13.38 -13.06
C ILE A 74 -22.74 12.72 -13.94
N ARG A 75 -23.99 12.58 -13.47
CA ARG A 75 -25.10 12.02 -14.29
C ARG A 75 -25.52 12.91 -15.47
N HIS A 76 -25.20 14.20 -15.45
CA HIS A 76 -25.56 15.12 -16.54
C HIS A 76 -24.47 15.28 -17.60
N THR A 77 -23.28 14.68 -17.42
CA THR A 77 -22.19 14.69 -18.40
C THR A 77 -21.91 13.26 -18.86
N GLY A 78 -22.76 12.76 -19.76
CA GLY A 78 -22.69 11.40 -20.27
C GLY A 78 -21.34 11.05 -20.90
N LYS A 79 -20.48 10.34 -20.16
CA LYS A 79 -19.44 9.44 -20.71
C LYS A 79 -18.82 8.59 -19.60
N THR A 80 -19.53 7.56 -19.15
CA THR A 80 -18.92 6.40 -18.51
C THR A 80 -18.29 5.54 -19.61
N ARG A 81 -17.05 5.82 -20.01
CA ARG A 81 -16.28 4.86 -20.78
C ARG A 81 -15.88 3.71 -19.84
N ARG A 82 -16.36 2.51 -20.17
CA ARG A 82 -15.88 1.25 -19.65
C ARG A 82 -14.41 1.14 -20.06
N PHE A 83 -13.50 1.09 -19.10
CA PHE A 83 -12.11 0.73 -19.39
C PHE A 83 -12.06 -0.80 -19.43
N GLU A 84 -11.96 -1.34 -20.65
CA GLU A 84 -11.47 -2.70 -20.92
C GLU A 84 -9.95 -2.73 -20.79
#